data_AF-A0A453GLT0-F1
#
_entry.id   AF-A0A453GLT0-F1
#
_cell.length_a   1.000
_cell.length_b   1.000
_cell.length_c   1.000
_cell.angle_alpha   90.00
_cell.angle_beta   90.00
_cell.angle_gamma   90.00
#
_symmetry.space_group_name_H-M   'P 1'
#
loop_
_entity.id
_entity.type
_entity.pdbx_description
1 polymer ?
#
loop_
_entity_poly.entity_id
_entity_poly.type
_entity_poly.pdbx_seq_one_letter_code
_entity_poly.pdbx_strand_id
1 'polypeptide(L)'
;VPPPLVLEFNGELLERFEDEFGELLAWKAYPYPVSNPGSTEYVWALLPRDVVRNISRSVVKLASFNGSVRYFACTGLLIKWPGTKGMRPIILTSASLVRSPDDHFKIDNNLTIDVFLPPGQHAKGTWVFYHLNSNIAIISLEKGMRGICPVDICREGDLSKPVVAIARQIEE
;
A
#
# COMPACT_ATOMS: atom_id res chain seq x y z
N VAL A 1 -10.25 9.04 12.10
CA VAL A 1 -9.25 8.09 12.64
C VAL A 1 -8.30 7.76 11.48
N PRO A 2 -6.99 7.49 11.66
CA PRO A 2 -6.12 7.14 10.53
C PRO A 2 -6.56 5.78 9.96
N PRO A 3 -7.13 5.68 8.74
CA PRO A 3 -7.88 4.47 8.40
C PRO A 3 -6.95 3.24 8.24
N PRO A 4 -7.46 2.03 8.46
CA PRO A 4 -6.66 0.84 8.81
C PRO A 4 -5.70 0.35 7.72
N LEU A 5 -4.74 -0.52 8.08
CA LEU A 5 -4.26 -1.50 7.09
C LEU A 5 -5.37 -2.49 6.82
N VAL A 6 -5.51 -2.91 5.57
CA VAL A 6 -6.53 -3.88 5.17
C VAL A 6 -5.90 -5.09 4.50
N LEU A 7 -6.47 -6.24 4.80
CA LEU A 7 -6.25 -7.47 4.06
C LEU A 7 -7.45 -7.69 3.16
N GLU A 8 -7.19 -7.67 1.85
CA GLU A 8 -8.17 -8.03 0.83
C GLU A 8 -7.82 -9.41 0.29
N PHE A 9 -8.85 -10.22 0.07
CA PHE A 9 -8.68 -11.57 -0.41
C PHE A 9 -9.84 -11.94 -1.36
N ASN A 10 -9.52 -12.32 -2.62
CA ASN A 10 -10.50 -12.54 -3.70
C ASN A 10 -11.46 -11.35 -3.98
N GLY A 11 -11.08 -10.12 -3.68
CA GLY A 11 -11.96 -8.95 -3.80
C GLY A 11 -12.87 -8.72 -2.59
N GLU A 12 -12.83 -9.60 -1.58
CA GLU A 12 -13.52 -9.42 -0.31
C GLU A 12 -12.55 -8.83 0.72
N LEU A 13 -12.99 -7.78 1.41
CA LEU A 13 -12.27 -7.20 2.54
C LEU A 13 -12.43 -8.13 3.76
N LEU A 14 -11.32 -8.73 4.20
CA LEU A 14 -11.33 -9.62 5.37
C LEU A 14 -11.10 -8.86 6.67
N GLU A 15 -9.97 -8.14 6.78
CA GLU A 15 -9.53 -7.56 8.05
C GLU A 15 -9.21 -6.08 7.95
N ARG A 16 -9.40 -5.38 9.06
CA ARG A 16 -8.96 -4.00 9.32
C ARG A 16 -8.04 -4.00 10.54
N PHE A 17 -6.83 -3.49 10.38
CA PHE A 17 -5.92 -3.23 11.50
C PHE A 17 -5.95 -1.74 11.86
N GLU A 18 -6.80 -1.43 12.83
CA GLU A 18 -6.58 -0.34 13.79
C GLU A 18 -6.11 -1.00 15.10
N ASP A 19 -5.34 -0.32 15.96
CA ASP A 19 -4.63 -0.96 17.09
C ASP A 19 -5.59 -1.48 18.20
N GLU A 20 -6.19 -2.67 18.03
CA GLU A 20 -6.52 -3.67 19.06
C GLU A 20 -6.99 -5.01 18.41
N PHE A 21 -6.84 -6.14 19.11
CA PHE A 21 -6.97 -7.48 18.52
C PHE A 21 -8.44 -8.00 18.52
N GLY A 22 -9.06 -8.13 17.34
CA GLY A 22 -10.32 -8.85 17.07
C GLY A 22 -10.28 -9.66 15.74
N GLU A 23 -10.90 -10.85 15.70
CA GLU A 23 -10.62 -11.99 14.77
C GLU A 23 -11.02 -11.87 13.26
N LEU A 24 -10.28 -12.51 12.30
CA LEU A 24 -10.80 -13.00 10.96
C LEU A 24 -9.98 -14.07 10.12
N LEU A 25 -10.59 -14.64 9.08
CA LEU A 25 -10.32 -15.94 8.38
C LEU A 25 -9.37 -15.96 7.15
N ALA A 26 -9.02 -17.16 6.64
CA ALA A 26 -8.00 -17.41 5.58
C ALA A 26 -8.50 -17.88 4.17
N TRP A 27 -7.57 -17.99 3.20
CA TRP A 27 -7.81 -18.28 1.76
C TRP A 27 -8.24 -19.73 1.43
N LYS A 28 -9.23 -19.86 0.54
CA LYS A 28 -9.66 -21.05 -0.23
C LYS A 28 -8.59 -21.95 -0.90
N ALA A 29 -7.31 -21.56 -0.98
CA ALA A 29 -6.20 -22.43 -1.45
C ALA A 29 -5.12 -22.67 -0.39
N TYR A 30 -5.39 -22.32 0.87
CA TYR A 30 -4.52 -22.57 2.01
C TYR A 30 -4.45 -24.08 2.29
N PRO A 31 -3.26 -24.71 2.34
CA PRO A 31 -3.12 -26.17 2.36
C PRO A 31 -3.42 -26.82 3.73
N TYR A 32 -3.92 -26.06 4.70
CA TYR A 32 -4.35 -26.55 6.01
C TYR A 32 -5.87 -26.38 6.17
N PRO A 33 -6.57 -27.38 6.73
CA PRO A 33 -8.02 -27.34 6.86
C PRO A 33 -8.46 -26.28 7.87
N VAL A 34 -8.94 -25.15 7.35
CA VAL A 34 -9.72 -24.17 8.11
C VAL A 34 -10.98 -24.88 8.59
N SER A 35 -10.98 -25.30 9.85
CA SER A 35 -11.91 -26.30 10.37
C SER A 35 -13.34 -25.78 10.59
N ASN A 36 -13.58 -24.48 10.40
CA ASN A 36 -14.92 -23.89 10.54
C ASN A 36 -15.05 -22.58 9.72
N PRO A 37 -15.81 -22.54 8.60
CA PRO A 37 -15.86 -21.38 7.70
C PRO A 37 -16.65 -20.18 8.23
N GLY A 38 -17.15 -20.24 9.47
CA GLY A 38 -17.79 -19.11 10.16
C GLY A 38 -17.00 -18.55 11.35
N SER A 39 -15.88 -19.17 11.74
CA SER A 39 -15.04 -18.67 12.84
C SER A 39 -13.95 -17.76 12.29
N THR A 40 -14.23 -16.46 12.27
CA THR A 40 -13.21 -15.42 12.27
C THR A 40 -11.93 -15.87 13.00
N GLU A 41 -10.78 -15.99 12.34
CA GLU A 41 -9.51 -16.51 12.89
C GLU A 41 -8.57 -15.33 13.23
N TYR A 42 -7.32 -15.27 12.77
CA TYR A 42 -6.59 -14.00 12.65
C TYR A 42 -5.59 -14.09 11.48
N VAL A 43 -5.39 -13.01 10.71
CA VAL A 43 -4.22 -12.90 9.82
C VAL A 43 -3.15 -11.97 10.38
N TRP A 44 -3.51 -10.81 10.95
CA TRP A 44 -2.52 -9.91 11.55
C TRP A 44 -1.80 -10.50 12.78
N ALA A 45 -2.45 -11.37 13.56
CA ALA A 45 -1.83 -12.01 14.74
C ALA A 45 -0.88 -13.17 14.37
N LEU A 46 -1.06 -13.78 13.19
CA LEU A 46 -0.17 -14.83 12.66
C LEU A 46 1.13 -14.27 12.08
N LEU A 47 1.13 -12.98 11.70
CA LEU A 47 2.34 -12.30 11.24
C LEU A 47 3.24 -11.93 12.44
N PRO A 48 4.56 -12.18 12.39
CA PRO A 48 5.46 -11.76 13.46
C PRO A 48 5.36 -10.24 13.70
N ARG A 49 5.39 -9.80 14.97
CA ARG A 49 5.22 -8.38 15.34
C ARG A 49 6.12 -7.42 14.56
N ASP A 50 7.36 -7.81 14.27
CA ASP A 50 8.27 -7.01 13.46
C ASP A 50 7.83 -6.89 12.00
N VAL A 51 7.19 -7.93 11.43
CA VAL A 51 6.63 -7.92 10.07
C VAL A 51 5.47 -6.92 10.00
N VAL A 52 4.50 -7.02 10.91
CA VAL A 52 3.37 -6.08 11.02
C VAL A 52 3.85 -4.64 11.22
N ARG A 53 4.79 -4.42 12.15
CA ARG A 53 5.38 -3.09 12.43
C ARG A 53 6.14 -2.54 11.22
N ASN A 54 6.83 -3.38 10.45
CA ASN A 54 7.53 -2.92 9.26
C ASN A 54 6.51 -2.52 8.18
N ILE A 55 5.54 -3.39 7.89
CA ILE A 55 4.45 -3.14 6.94
C ILE A 55 3.69 -1.85 7.25
N SER A 56 3.29 -1.62 8.51
CA SER A 56 2.57 -0.40 8.89
C SER A 56 3.39 0.88 8.65
N ARG A 57 4.72 0.76 8.63
CA ARG A 57 5.70 1.81 8.33
C ARG A 57 6.16 1.82 6.85
N SER A 58 5.72 0.85 6.04
CA SER A 58 6.01 0.74 4.60
C SER A 58 4.82 1.14 3.72
N VAL A 59 3.60 0.79 4.13
CA VAL A 59 2.40 0.90 3.30
C VAL A 59 1.67 2.22 3.57
N VAL A 60 1.57 3.03 2.52
CA VAL A 60 1.03 4.40 2.52
C VAL A 60 -0.28 4.48 1.73
N LYS A 61 -1.05 5.54 1.97
CA LYS A 61 -2.15 5.95 1.07
C LYS A 61 -1.65 7.04 0.15
N LEU A 62 -2.16 7.04 -1.06
CA LEU A 62 -2.01 8.13 -2.00
C LEU A 62 -3.38 8.56 -2.50
N ALA A 63 -3.54 9.84 -2.77
CA ALA A 63 -4.66 10.37 -3.51
C ALA A 63 -4.19 11.46 -4.46
N SER A 64 -4.78 11.54 -5.65
CA SER A 64 -4.51 12.57 -6.64
C SER A 64 -5.67 13.54 -6.76
N PHE A 65 -5.35 14.82 -6.94
CA PHE A 65 -6.31 15.92 -6.92
C PHE A 65 -6.03 16.94 -8.02
N ASN A 66 -7.07 17.42 -8.68
CA ASN A 66 -7.04 18.68 -9.43
C ASN A 66 -7.75 19.73 -8.57
N GLY A 67 -7.00 20.69 -8.03
CA GLY A 67 -7.51 21.62 -7.02
C GLY A 67 -8.05 20.89 -5.78
N SER A 68 -9.35 21.04 -5.51
CA SER A 68 -10.05 20.38 -4.40
C SER A 68 -10.72 19.04 -4.78
N VAL A 69 -10.76 18.67 -6.07
CA VAL A 69 -11.44 17.46 -6.55
C VAL A 69 -10.48 16.28 -6.52
N ARG A 70 -10.81 15.24 -5.75
CA ARG A 70 -10.08 13.97 -5.72
C ARG A 70 -10.46 13.12 -6.93
N TYR A 71 -9.47 12.65 -7.69
CA TYR A 71 -9.68 11.83 -8.88
C TYR A 71 -9.43 10.35 -8.63
N PHE A 72 -8.31 10.03 -8.00
CA PHE A 72 -7.96 8.66 -7.69
C PHE A 72 -7.40 8.58 -6.29
N ALA A 73 -7.55 7.41 -5.66
CA ALA A 73 -6.92 7.10 -4.41
C ALA A 73 -6.52 5.63 -4.39
N CYS A 74 -5.34 5.32 -3.88
CA CYS A 74 -4.80 3.98 -3.85
C CYS A 74 -3.82 3.76 -2.69
N THR A 75 -3.39 2.51 -2.54
CA THR A 75 -2.23 2.17 -1.72
C THR A 75 -0.94 2.35 -2.50
N GLY A 76 0.15 2.65 -1.81
CA GLY A 76 1.51 2.49 -2.34
C GLY A 76 2.44 1.86 -1.31
N LEU A 77 3.55 1.32 -1.80
CA LEU A 77 4.58 0.69 -0.99
C LEU A 77 5.85 1.54 -1.02
N LEU A 78 6.32 1.99 0.15
CA LEU A 78 7.64 2.59 0.30
C LEU A 78 8.70 1.53 0.01
N ILE A 79 9.53 1.78 -0.99
CA ILE A 79 10.66 0.91 -1.37
C ILE A 79 11.97 1.68 -1.33
N LYS A 80 13.07 0.95 -1.15
CA LYS A 80 14.42 1.47 -1.41
C LYS A 80 14.58 1.66 -2.92
N TRP A 81 15.19 2.76 -3.35
CA TRP A 81 15.55 2.88 -4.77
C TRP A 81 16.62 1.84 -5.14
N PRO A 82 16.43 1.03 -6.20
CA PRO A 82 17.38 0.01 -6.61
C PRO A 82 18.80 0.57 -6.85
N GLY A 83 19.81 -0.08 -6.27
CA GLY A 83 21.22 0.23 -6.55
C GLY A 83 21.83 1.45 -5.84
N THR A 84 21.05 2.28 -5.12
CA THR A 84 21.59 3.50 -4.46
C THR A 84 21.46 3.48 -2.94
N LYS A 85 22.58 3.23 -2.23
CA LYS A 85 22.64 3.29 -0.76
C LYS A 85 22.55 4.76 -0.29
N GLY A 86 21.55 5.07 0.54
CA GLY A 86 21.39 6.39 1.16
C GLY A 86 20.50 7.38 0.39
N MET A 87 19.95 7.00 -0.77
CA MET A 87 18.96 7.84 -1.45
C MET A 87 17.61 7.83 -0.71
N ARG A 88 16.81 8.90 -0.87
CA ARG A 88 15.47 8.97 -0.26
C ARG A 88 14.60 7.82 -0.79
N PRO A 89 13.76 7.20 0.05
CA PRO A 89 12.84 6.17 -0.41
C PRO A 89 11.77 6.76 -1.32
N ILE A 90 11.33 5.91 -2.24
CA ILE A 90 10.28 6.17 -3.22
C ILE A 90 9.08 5.28 -2.93
N ILE A 91 7.95 5.58 -3.56
CA ILE A 91 6.71 4.83 -3.43
C ILE A 91 6.40 4.17 -4.77
N LEU A 92 6.27 2.85 -4.75
CA LEU A 92 5.71 2.06 -5.85
C LEU A 92 4.18 2.03 -5.71
N THR A 93 3.46 2.37 -6.78
CA THR A 93 1.99 2.38 -6.79
C THR A 93 1.42 2.20 -8.22
N SER A 94 0.10 2.24 -8.34
CA SER A 94 -0.64 2.15 -9.60
C SER A 94 -0.48 3.41 -10.45
N ALA A 95 -0.30 3.27 -11.76
CA ALA A 95 -0.28 4.42 -12.67
C ALA A 95 -1.65 5.13 -12.76
N SER A 96 -2.74 4.47 -12.40
CA SER A 96 -4.08 5.09 -12.25
C SER A 96 -4.08 6.32 -11.35
N LEU A 97 -3.12 6.44 -10.42
CA LEU A 97 -2.95 7.65 -9.59
C LEU A 97 -2.66 8.91 -10.40
N VAL A 98 -1.95 8.79 -11.53
CA VAL A 98 -1.48 9.91 -12.36
C VAL A 98 -2.10 9.97 -13.76
N ARG A 99 -3.00 9.02 -14.08
CA ARG A 99 -3.70 9.00 -15.38
C ARG A 99 -4.65 10.19 -15.50
N SER A 100 -4.80 10.69 -16.73
CA SER A 100 -5.84 11.67 -17.03
C SER A 100 -7.23 11.04 -16.84
N PRO A 101 -8.20 11.80 -16.32
CA PRO A 101 -9.59 11.37 -16.20
C PRO A 101 -10.26 11.21 -17.56
N ASP A 102 -9.93 12.11 -18.50
CA ASP A 102 -10.52 12.20 -19.84
C ASP A 102 -9.84 11.26 -20.85
N ASP A 103 -8.57 10.94 -20.61
CA ASP A 103 -7.78 10.02 -21.45
C ASP A 103 -6.86 9.12 -20.60
N HIS A 104 -7.33 7.91 -20.31
CA HIS A 104 -6.58 6.93 -19.52
C HIS A 104 -5.27 6.44 -20.17
N PHE A 105 -4.98 6.80 -21.42
CA PHE A 105 -3.69 6.55 -22.10
C PHE A 105 -2.69 7.70 -21.93
N LYS A 106 -3.06 8.78 -21.23
CA LYS A 106 -2.21 9.92 -20.88
C LYS A 106 -2.10 10.10 -19.36
N ILE A 107 -1.10 10.87 -18.95
CA ILE A 107 -1.03 11.46 -17.60
C ILE A 107 -1.64 12.86 -17.60
N ASP A 108 -2.14 13.32 -16.46
CA ASP A 108 -2.50 14.72 -16.25
C ASP A 108 -1.45 15.40 -15.34
N ASN A 109 -0.67 16.31 -15.91
CA ASN A 109 0.38 17.04 -15.21
C ASN A 109 -0.15 18.06 -14.19
N ASN A 110 -1.46 18.34 -14.17
CA ASN A 110 -2.08 19.23 -13.20
C ASN A 110 -2.46 18.51 -11.89
N LEU A 111 -2.39 17.18 -11.87
CA LEU A 111 -2.69 16.40 -10.67
C LEU A 111 -1.62 16.59 -9.60
N THR A 112 -2.04 17.08 -8.43
CA THR A 112 -1.22 17.06 -7.22
C THR A 112 -1.41 15.72 -6.49
N ILE A 113 -0.35 15.18 -5.90
CA ILE A 113 -0.38 13.90 -5.18
C ILE A 113 -0.14 14.13 -3.69
N ASP A 114 -1.06 13.63 -2.87
CA ASP A 114 -0.91 13.59 -1.42
C ASP A 114 -0.59 12.18 -0.97
N VAL A 115 0.38 12.05 -0.07
CA VAL A 115 0.79 10.79 0.54
C VAL A 115 0.51 10.86 2.04
N PHE A 116 -0.16 9.83 2.57
CA PHE A 116 -0.49 9.74 3.98
C PHE A 116 0.10 8.47 4.61
N LEU A 117 0.73 8.63 5.77
CA LEU A 117 1.27 7.54 6.58
C LEU A 117 0.86 7.74 8.05
N PRO A 118 0.15 6.78 8.66
CA PRO A 118 -0.15 6.86 10.09
C PRO A 118 1.10 6.87 11.00
N PRO A 119 1.05 7.49 12.19
CA PRO A 119 -0.04 8.34 12.67
C PRO A 119 0.05 9.76 12.10
N GLY A 120 -0.99 10.23 11.42
CA GLY A 120 -1.18 11.63 11.04
C GLY A 120 -0.12 12.28 10.12
N GLN A 121 0.80 11.51 9.53
CA GLN A 121 1.82 12.08 8.64
C GLN A 121 1.25 12.29 7.25
N HIS A 122 1.57 13.45 6.67
CA HIS A 122 1.18 13.88 5.33
C HIS A 122 2.38 14.48 4.61
N ALA A 123 2.50 14.21 3.32
CA ALA A 123 3.52 14.79 2.45
C ALA A 123 2.99 14.92 1.02
N LYS A 124 3.51 15.88 0.26
CA LYS A 124 3.30 15.96 -1.19
C LYS A 124 4.25 14.98 -1.91
N GLY A 125 3.72 14.39 -2.98
CA GLY A 125 4.44 13.48 -3.86
C GLY A 125 4.61 14.03 -5.27
N THR A 126 5.72 13.70 -5.91
CA THR A 126 5.98 14.00 -7.33
C THR A 126 6.30 12.70 -8.05
N TRP A 127 5.61 12.41 -9.15
CA TRP A 127 5.95 11.24 -9.97
C TRP A 127 7.32 11.44 -10.63
N VAL A 128 8.14 10.40 -10.61
CA VAL A 128 9.49 10.41 -11.22
C VAL A 128 9.63 9.43 -12.37
N PHE A 129 8.81 8.39 -12.38
CA PHE A 129 8.73 7.40 -13.44
C PHE A 129 7.32 6.80 -13.47
N TYR A 130 6.84 6.43 -14.64
CA TYR A 130 5.61 5.66 -14.81
C TYR A 130 5.66 4.83 -16.09
N HIS A 131 4.86 3.77 -16.12
CA HIS A 131 4.64 2.96 -17.31
C HIS A 131 3.15 2.59 -17.36
N LEU A 132 2.40 3.30 -18.21
CA LEU A 132 0.93 3.25 -18.21
C LEU A 132 0.39 1.85 -18.56
N ASN A 133 1.04 1.16 -19.51
CA ASN A 133 0.60 -0.15 -20.01
C ASN A 133 0.71 -1.26 -18.95
N SER A 134 1.73 -1.22 -18.09
CA SER A 134 1.85 -2.14 -16.94
C SER A 134 1.19 -1.58 -15.67
N ASN A 135 0.54 -0.43 -15.77
CA ASN A 135 -0.08 0.31 -14.68
C ASN A 135 0.83 0.58 -13.47
N ILE A 136 2.10 0.94 -13.69
CA ILE A 136 3.07 1.24 -12.62
C ILE A 136 3.40 2.73 -12.58
N ALA A 137 3.43 3.32 -11.39
CA ALA A 137 4.00 4.64 -11.13
C ALA A 137 4.96 4.61 -9.93
N ILE A 138 5.98 5.45 -10.00
CA ILE A 138 6.97 5.68 -8.95
C ILE A 138 6.85 7.13 -8.50
N ILE A 139 6.52 7.33 -7.22
CA ILE A 139 6.34 8.65 -6.61
C ILE A 139 7.49 8.90 -5.63
N SER A 140 8.13 10.05 -5.78
CA SER A 140 9.10 10.58 -4.82
C SER A 140 8.40 11.46 -3.78
N LEU A 141 8.96 11.52 -2.57
CA LEU A 141 8.48 12.40 -1.50
C LEU A 141 9.26 13.72 -1.49
N GLU A 142 8.56 14.85 -1.62
CA GLU A 142 9.17 16.19 -1.52
C GLU A 142 9.81 16.41 -0.15
N LYS A 143 9.09 16.00 0.91
CA LYS A 143 9.51 16.04 2.31
C LYS A 143 9.49 14.64 2.89
N GLY A 144 10.53 14.27 3.63
CA GLY A 144 10.66 12.95 4.22
C GLY A 144 9.66 12.72 5.36
N MET A 145 9.05 11.53 5.38
CA MET A 145 8.24 11.05 6.50
C MET A 145 9.13 10.43 7.60
N ARG A 146 8.71 10.54 8.86
CA ARG A 146 9.41 10.00 10.03
C ARG A 146 8.98 8.56 10.29
N GLY A 147 9.88 7.76 10.87
CA GLY A 147 9.53 6.40 11.29
C GLY A 147 9.11 5.48 10.14
N ILE A 148 9.55 5.73 8.90
CA ILE A 148 9.30 4.83 7.76
C ILE A 148 10.11 3.53 7.85
N CYS A 149 9.73 2.53 7.05
CA CYS A 149 10.47 1.27 6.87
C CYS A 149 10.42 0.83 5.39
N PRO A 150 11.27 1.39 4.49
CA PRO A 150 11.21 1.08 3.07
C PRO A 150 11.61 -0.37 2.76
N VAL A 151 10.78 -1.06 1.97
CA VAL A 151 10.98 -2.46 1.59
C VAL A 151 12.08 -2.59 0.52
N ASP A 152 12.84 -3.68 0.61
CA ASP A 152 13.89 -4.03 -0.34
C ASP A 152 13.36 -5.04 -1.37
N ILE A 153 12.72 -4.55 -2.43
CA ILE A 153 12.08 -5.41 -3.45
C ILE A 153 13.10 -6.08 -4.39
N CYS A 154 14.38 -5.72 -4.31
CA CYS A 154 15.46 -6.35 -5.06
C CYS A 154 15.99 -7.61 -4.37
N ARG A 155 15.57 -7.90 -3.13
CA ARG A 155 15.97 -9.10 -2.42
C ARG A 155 15.03 -10.25 -2.77
N GLU A 156 15.57 -11.28 -3.42
CA GLU A 156 14.79 -12.48 -3.76
C GLU A 156 14.14 -13.08 -2.51
N GLY A 157 12.84 -13.34 -2.63
CA GLY A 157 12.04 -14.03 -1.62
C GLY A 157 11.98 -15.52 -1.91
N ASP A 158 11.83 -16.32 -0.87
CA ASP A 158 11.51 -17.74 -1.01
C ASP A 158 10.05 -17.88 -1.48
N LEU A 159 9.87 -18.21 -2.76
CA LEU A 159 8.58 -18.34 -3.42
C LEU A 159 7.73 -19.52 -2.90
N SER A 160 8.29 -20.39 -2.05
CA SER A 160 7.52 -21.44 -1.37
C SER A 160 6.71 -20.94 -0.17
N LYS A 161 6.94 -19.68 0.26
CA LYS A 161 6.29 -19.11 1.44
C LYS A 161 4.92 -18.50 1.14
N PRO A 162 3.98 -18.52 2.10
CA PRO A 162 2.71 -17.80 1.98
C PRO A 162 2.92 -16.31 1.71
N VAL A 163 2.06 -15.75 0.86
CA VAL A 163 2.01 -14.32 0.53
C VAL A 163 0.68 -13.72 0.99
N VAL A 164 0.70 -12.42 1.31
CA VAL A 164 -0.47 -11.66 1.77
C VAL A 164 -0.60 -10.37 0.97
N ALA A 165 -1.81 -10.05 0.53
CA ALA A 165 -2.12 -8.78 -0.12
C ALA A 165 -2.45 -7.74 0.96
N ILE A 166 -1.71 -6.64 0.99
CA ILE A 166 -1.87 -5.63 2.05
C ILE A 166 -2.08 -4.27 1.41
N ALA A 167 -3.20 -3.66 1.78
CA ALA A 167 -3.55 -2.31 1.40
C ALA A 167 -3.79 -1.43 2.63
N ARG A 168 -4.15 -0.19 2.38
CA ARG A 168 -4.50 0.84 3.36
C ARG A 168 -5.90 1.32 3.01
N GLN A 169 -6.87 1.20 3.93
CA GLN A 169 -8.27 1.53 3.62
C GLN A 169 -8.40 2.98 3.18
N ILE A 170 -9.20 3.21 2.15
CA ILE A 170 -9.47 4.53 1.60
C ILE A 170 -10.92 4.85 1.94
N GLU A 171 -11.14 6.04 2.51
CA GLU A 171 -12.48 6.56 2.76
C GLU A 171 -13.00 7.16 1.45
N GLU A 172 -14.22 6.77 1.05
CA GLU A 172 -14.94 7.35 -0.09
C GLU A 172 -15.40 8.78 0.22
#